data_AF-A0A662DDH7-F1
#
_entry.id   AF-A0A662DDH7-F1
#
_cell.length_a   1.000
_cell.length_b   1.000
_cell.length_c   1.000
_cell.angle_alpha   90.00
_cell.angle_beta   90.00
_cell.angle_gamma   90.00
#
_symmetry.space_group_name_H-M   'P 1'
#
loop_
_entity.id
_entity.type
_entity.pdbx_description
1 polymer ?
#
loop_
_entity_poly.entity_id
_entity_poly.type
_entity_poly.pdbx_seq_one_letter_code
_entity_poly.pdbx_strand_id
1 'polypeptide(L)'
;MEPEAVPEETDAAVVDIDAERTDRYARAAKKIVGLIVAAVLIFVAQRDLRRRPAELVRGRVGVWKVVAMAGPGALAYLLFGRRRAATTMATPDLIDA
;
A
#
# COMPACT_ATOMS: atom_id res chain seq x y z
N MET A 1 -45.77 -38.26 27.01
CA MET A 1 -45.02 -37.00 26.91
C MET A 1 -44.18 -37.15 25.66
N GLU A 2 -44.71 -36.77 24.50
CA GLU A 2 -43.95 -36.85 23.25
C GLU A 2 -42.91 -35.72 23.24
N PRO A 3 -41.65 -35.99 22.86
CA PRO A 3 -40.64 -34.95 22.74
C PRO A 3 -41.01 -34.05 21.56
N GLU A 4 -41.28 -32.78 21.85
CA GLU A 4 -41.51 -31.74 20.87
C GLU A 4 -40.24 -31.60 20.00
N ALA A 5 -40.35 -31.97 18.72
CA ALA A 5 -39.25 -31.89 17.79
C ALA A 5 -38.90 -30.41 17.55
N VAL A 6 -37.75 -29.97 18.06
CA VAL A 6 -37.21 -28.63 17.81
C VAL A 6 -36.89 -28.53 16.31
N PRO A 7 -37.43 -27.56 15.58
CA PRO A 7 -37.21 -27.46 14.14
C PRO A 7 -35.75 -27.10 13.82
N GLU A 8 -35.16 -27.91 12.95
CA GLU A 8 -33.81 -27.82 12.34
C GLU A 8 -33.56 -26.47 11.61
N GLU A 9 -34.62 -25.69 11.37
CA GLU A 9 -34.61 -24.35 10.78
C GLU A 9 -33.76 -23.34 11.58
N THR A 10 -33.61 -23.56 12.89
CA THR A 10 -32.84 -22.67 13.77
C THR A 10 -31.34 -22.71 13.48
N ASP A 11 -30.79 -23.89 13.18
CA ASP A 11 -29.35 -24.05 12.91
C ASP A 11 -28.98 -23.47 11.53
N ALA A 12 -29.85 -23.63 10.53
CA ALA A 12 -29.65 -23.05 9.21
C ALA A 12 -29.64 -21.51 9.24
N ALA A 13 -30.53 -20.89 10.01
CA ALA A 13 -30.59 -19.43 10.16
C ALA A 13 -29.35 -18.85 10.88
N VAL A 14 -28.78 -19.57 11.85
CA VAL A 14 -27.57 -19.14 12.57
C VAL A 14 -26.33 -19.19 11.66
N VAL A 15 -26.19 -20.23 10.82
CA VAL A 15 -25.07 -20.37 9.87
C VAL A 15 -25.07 -19.25 8.82
N ASP A 16 -26.24 -18.84 8.33
CA ASP A 16 -26.36 -17.76 7.34
C ASP A 16 -25.96 -16.39 7.93
N ILE A 17 -26.36 -16.13 9.19
CA ILE A 17 -25.95 -14.93 9.93
C ILE A 17 -24.42 -14.84 10.08
N ASP A 18 -23.75 -15.95 10.38
CA ASP A 18 -22.29 -16.00 10.52
C ASP A 18 -21.57 -15.80 9.18
N ALA A 19 -22.11 -16.35 8.08
CA ALA A 19 -21.60 -16.14 6.73
C ALA A 19 -21.70 -14.67 6.30
N GLU A 20 -22.85 -14.01 6.51
CA GLU A 20 -23.00 -12.59 6.19
C GLU A 20 -22.07 -11.69 7.02
N ARG A 21 -21.86 -12.05 8.29
CA ARG A 21 -21.04 -11.28 9.21
C ARG A 21 -19.56 -11.36 8.82
N THR A 22 -19.07 -12.57 8.52
CA THR A 22 -17.69 -12.79 8.05
C THR A 22 -17.42 -12.05 6.75
N ASP A 23 -18.35 -12.05 5.80
CA ASP A 23 -18.22 -11.29 4.55
C ASP A 23 -18.17 -9.77 4.75
N ARG A 24 -18.95 -9.24 5.68
CA ARG A 24 -18.88 -7.82 6.06
C ARG A 24 -17.53 -7.48 6.69
N TYR A 25 -17.03 -8.32 7.60
CA TYR A 25 -15.71 -8.12 8.21
C TYR A 25 -14.59 -8.25 7.18
N ALA A 26 -14.64 -9.21 6.28
CA ALA A 26 -13.66 -9.37 5.21
C ALA A 26 -13.62 -8.14 4.29
N ARG A 27 -14.78 -7.59 3.93
CA ARG A 27 -14.87 -6.33 3.15
C ARG A 27 -14.32 -5.13 3.92
N ALA A 28 -14.64 -5.01 5.21
CA ALA A 28 -14.12 -3.95 6.06
C ALA A 28 -12.60 -4.05 6.23
N ALA A 29 -12.09 -5.24 6.52
CA ALA A 29 -10.66 -5.52 6.66
C ALA A 29 -9.90 -5.18 5.37
N LYS A 30 -10.41 -5.61 4.20
CA LYS A 30 -9.82 -5.27 2.90
C LYS A 30 -9.72 -3.75 2.69
N LYS A 31 -10.77 -2.98 3.04
CA LYS A 31 -10.75 -1.51 2.95
C LYS A 31 -9.73 -0.89 3.90
N ILE A 32 -9.68 -1.34 5.15
CA ILE A 32 -8.75 -0.85 6.16
C ILE A 32 -7.31 -1.11 5.73
N VAL A 33 -6.99 -2.33 5.27
CA VAL A 33 -5.67 -2.67 4.74
C VAL A 33 -5.31 -1.78 3.56
N GLY A 34 -6.24 -1.56 2.62
CA GLY A 34 -6.01 -0.66 1.49
C GLY A 34 -5.68 0.78 1.92
N LEU A 35 -6.38 1.31 2.93
CA LEU A 35 -6.11 2.64 3.50
C LEU A 35 -4.74 2.71 4.18
N ILE A 36 -4.37 1.69 4.96
CA ILE A 36 -3.06 1.62 5.62
C ILE A 36 -1.95 1.61 4.58
N VAL A 37 -2.06 0.76 3.56
CA VAL A 37 -1.07 0.67 2.48
C VAL A 37 -0.95 2.00 1.74
N ALA A 38 -2.08 2.64 1.40
CA ALA A 38 -2.07 3.95 0.75
C ALA A 38 -1.39 5.02 1.62
N ALA A 39 -1.71 5.08 2.92
CA ALA A 39 -1.12 6.03 3.86
C ALA A 39 0.41 5.83 3.98
N VAL A 40 0.87 4.59 4.07
CA VAL A 40 2.30 4.26 4.12
C VAL A 40 3.00 4.70 2.83
N LEU A 41 2.44 4.39 1.67
CA LEU A 41 3.02 4.79 0.38
C LEU A 41 3.15 6.31 0.26
N ILE A 42 2.07 7.04 0.60
CA ILE A 42 2.07 8.51 0.60
C ILE A 42 3.14 9.04 1.55
N PHE A 43 3.19 8.55 2.78
CA PHE A 43 4.17 8.99 3.77
C PHE A 43 5.61 8.78 3.29
N VAL A 44 5.91 7.59 2.77
CA VAL A 44 7.26 7.25 2.26
C VAL A 44 7.62 8.13 1.06
N ALA A 45 6.70 8.30 0.10
CA ALA A 45 6.93 9.14 -1.07
C ALA A 45 7.19 10.60 -0.69
N GLN A 46 6.40 11.15 0.24
CA GLN A 46 6.56 12.53 0.70
C GLN A 46 7.84 12.74 1.50
N ARG A 47 8.20 11.78 2.35
CA ARG A 47 9.46 11.82 3.10
C ARG A 47 10.66 11.78 2.15
N ASP A 48 10.62 10.92 1.13
CA ASP A 48 11.67 10.84 0.12
C ASP A 48 11.75 12.15 -0.69
N LEU A 49 10.63 12.69 -1.18
CA LEU A 49 10.59 13.96 -1.90
C LEU A 49 11.09 15.17 -1.11
N ARG A 50 10.94 15.16 0.23
CA ARG A 50 11.46 16.23 1.09
C ARG A 50 12.97 16.17 1.26
N ARG A 51 13.58 14.99 1.17
CA ARG A 51 15.00 14.77 1.42
C ARG A 51 15.83 14.57 0.15
N ARG A 52 15.19 14.17 -0.95
CA ARG A 52 15.86 13.83 -2.20
C ARG A 52 16.28 15.11 -2.95
N PRO A 53 17.54 15.21 -3.41
CA PRO A 53 18.00 16.28 -4.29
C PRO A 53 17.16 16.32 -5.57
N ALA A 54 16.92 17.52 -6.10
CA ALA A 54 16.08 17.71 -7.29
C ALA A 54 16.62 16.97 -8.53
N GLU A 55 17.94 16.87 -8.65
CA GLU A 55 18.65 16.16 -9.74
C GLU A 55 18.30 14.66 -9.79
N LEU A 56 17.98 14.09 -8.62
CA LEU A 56 17.64 12.68 -8.46
C LEU A 56 16.14 12.40 -8.60
N VAL A 57 15.37 13.40 -9.01
CA VAL A 57 13.94 13.27 -9.32
C VAL A 57 13.74 13.45 -10.82
N ARG A 58 12.97 12.57 -11.46
CA ARG A 58 12.63 12.68 -12.88
C ARG A 58 11.60 13.79 -13.08
N GLY A 59 12.03 14.92 -13.65
CA GLY A 59 11.13 16.03 -13.98
C GLY A 59 10.91 16.99 -12.81
N ARG A 60 9.79 17.72 -12.81
CA ARG A 60 9.52 18.80 -11.84
C ARG A 60 9.14 18.21 -10.47
N VAL A 61 9.96 18.48 -9.46
CA VAL A 61 9.72 18.03 -8.06
C VAL A 61 8.35 18.46 -7.54
N GLY A 62 7.89 19.68 -7.85
CA GLY A 62 6.59 20.18 -7.41
C GLY A 62 5.41 19.35 -7.91
N VAL A 63 5.48 18.84 -9.15
CA VAL A 63 4.42 17.96 -9.70
C VAL A 63 4.36 16.67 -8.90
N TRP A 64 5.51 16.07 -8.60
CA TRP A 64 5.55 14.86 -7.79
C TRP A 64 5.05 15.06 -6.36
N LYS A 65 5.33 16.20 -5.73
CA LYS A 65 4.78 16.53 -4.40
C LYS A 65 3.25 16.48 -4.37
N VAL A 66 2.60 16.98 -5.43
CA VAL A 66 1.14 16.99 -5.56
C VAL A 66 0.62 15.60 -5.91
N VAL A 67 1.15 14.97 -6.96
CA VAL A 67 0.66 13.65 -7.43
C VAL A 67 0.83 12.58 -6.35
N ALA A 68 1.95 12.61 -5.61
CA ALA A 68 2.23 11.67 -4.54
C ALA A 68 1.45 11.93 -3.23
N MET A 69 0.43 12.81 -3.23
CA MET A 69 -0.56 12.92 -2.15
C MET A 69 -1.62 11.80 -2.20
N ALA A 70 -1.75 11.11 -3.34
CA ALA A 70 -2.65 9.99 -3.50
C ALA A 70 -1.88 8.67 -3.56
N GLY A 71 -2.47 7.57 -3.08
CA GLY A 71 -1.83 6.25 -3.05
C GLY A 71 -1.24 5.81 -4.41
N PRO A 72 -2.02 5.85 -5.51
CA PRO A 72 -1.51 5.51 -6.84
C PRO A 72 -0.37 6.43 -7.31
N GLY A 73 -0.48 7.74 -7.04
CA GLY A 73 0.55 8.71 -7.41
C GLY A 73 1.84 8.55 -6.60
N ALA A 74 1.73 8.18 -5.33
CA ALA A 74 2.87 7.85 -4.48
C ALA A 74 3.58 6.59 -4.98
N LEU A 75 2.82 5.56 -5.38
CA LEU A 75 3.38 4.36 -6.01
C LEU A 75 4.09 4.71 -7.33
N ALA A 76 3.46 5.49 -8.20
CA ALA A 76 4.05 5.93 -9.46
C ALA A 76 5.35 6.71 -9.27
N TYR A 77 5.40 7.60 -8.26
CA TYR A 77 6.63 8.30 -7.91
C TYR A 77 7.74 7.34 -7.45
N LEU A 78 7.42 6.41 -6.55
CA LEU A 78 8.42 5.49 -5.99
C LEU A 78 9.02 4.57 -7.06
N LEU A 79 8.24 4.18 -8.06
CA LEU A 79 8.67 3.32 -9.16
C LEU A 79 9.36 4.10 -10.29
N PHE A 80 8.79 5.23 -10.72
CA PHE A 80 9.21 5.91 -11.95
C PHE A 80 9.77 7.31 -11.71
N GLY A 81 9.40 7.99 -10.64
CA GLY A 81 9.81 9.37 -10.35
C GLY A 81 11.23 9.49 -9.77
N ARG A 82 11.80 8.41 -9.25
CA ARG A 82 13.14 8.39 -8.63
C ARG A 82 14.25 8.06 -9.63
N ARG A 83 15.38 8.75 -9.51
CA ARG A 83 16.67 8.34 -10.09
C ARG A 83 17.58 7.79 -9.00
N ARG A 84 18.40 6.80 -9.35
CA ARG A 84 19.50 6.37 -8.48
C ARG A 84 20.62 7.40 -8.63
N ALA A 85 21.24 7.78 -7.52
CA ALA A 85 22.54 8.44 -7.62
C ALA A 85 23.45 7.45 -8.34
N ALA A 86 24.11 7.90 -9.42
CA ALA A 86 25.18 7.10 -9.98
C ALA A 86 26.18 6.93 -8.85
N THR A 87 26.33 5.70 -8.35
CA THR A 87 27.51 5.35 -7.60
C THR A 87 28.64 5.57 -8.59
N THR A 88 29.34 6.69 -8.45
CA THR A 88 30.66 6.85 -9.05
C THR A 88 31.45 5.69 -8.49
N MET A 89 31.50 4.59 -9.24
CA MET A 89 32.56 3.62 -9.09
C MET A 89 33.82 4.46 -9.26
N ALA A 90 34.47 4.75 -8.13
CA ALA A 90 35.91 4.88 -8.14
C ALA A 90 36.39 3.59 -8.82
N THR A 91 36.73 3.70 -10.10
CA THR A 91 37.77 2.86 -10.69
C THR A 91 39.00 3.23 -9.88
N PRO A 92 39.47 2.39 -8.91
CA PRO A 92 40.80 2.59 -8.40
C PRO A 92 41.73 2.43 -9.60
N ASP A 93 42.39 3.53 -9.93
CA ASP A 93 43.59 3.65 -10.75
C ASP A 93 44.04 2.35 -11.43
N LEU A 94 43.64 2.19 -12.69
CA LEU A 94 44.43 1.46 -13.68
C LEU A 94 45.54 2.42 -14.18
N ILE A 95 46.34 2.95 -13.25
CA ILE A 95 47.55 3.71 -13.52
C ILE A 95 48.50 3.37 -12.37
N ASP A 96 49.65 2.76 -12.70
CA ASP A 96 50.80 2.43 -11.84
C ASP A 96 50.78 1.11 -11.04
N ALA A 97 51.09 0.00 -11.73
CA ALA A 97 52.10 -0.99 -11.32
C ALA A 97 52.44 -1.98 -12.47
#